data_AF-A0A259DEX3-F1
#
_entry.id   AF-A0A259DEX3-F1
#
_cell.length_a   1.000
_cell.length_b   1.000
_cell.length_c   1.000
_cell.angle_alpha   90.00
_cell.angle_beta   90.00
_cell.angle_gamma   90.00
#
_symmetry.space_group_name_H-M   'P 1'
#
loop_
_entity.id
_entity.type
_entity.pdbx_description
1 polymer ?
#
loop_
_entity_poly.entity_id
_entity_poly.type
_entity_poly.pdbx_seq_one_letter_code
_entity_poly.pdbx_strand_id
1 'polypeptide(L)'
;YARALGSTTAARNTEYANRMAAFRTQTATTSMDSQLQQICGLAKGQGVIVYGIAFEAPTNGQTQIRNCSTSAAHYFNASGLQIRTAFRAIASNISQLRLTQ
;
A
#
# COMPACT_ATOMS: atom_id res chain seq x y z
N TYR A 1 -23.87 3.82 -23.44
CA TYR A 1 -24.72 4.65 -22.56
C TYR A 1 -24.05 6.00 -22.32
N ALA A 2 -24.11 6.93 -23.27
CA ALA A 2 -23.65 8.30 -23.06
C ALA A 2 -24.87 9.11 -22.55
N ARG A 3 -24.88 9.50 -21.27
CA ARG A 3 -25.91 10.42 -20.77
C ARG A 3 -25.57 11.81 -21.32
N ALA A 4 -26.49 12.43 -22.04
CA ALA A 4 -26.32 13.80 -22.54
C ALA A 4 -26.06 14.72 -21.35
N LEU A 5 -24.89 15.35 -21.34
CA LEU A 5 -24.54 16.42 -20.41
C LEU A 5 -25.54 17.55 -20.68
N GLY A 6 -26.42 17.81 -19.70
CA GLY A 6 -27.65 18.59 -19.88
C GLY A 6 -27.53 19.84 -20.78
N SER A 7 -28.60 20.17 -21.50
CA SER A 7 -28.63 21.20 -22.55
C SER A 7 -28.48 22.65 -22.07
N THR A 8 -28.40 22.88 -20.75
CA THR A 8 -28.23 24.23 -20.18
C THR A 8 -26.79 24.49 -19.77
N THR A 9 -26.34 25.74 -19.91
CA THR A 9 -25.00 26.18 -19.47
C THR A 9 -24.75 25.87 -17.99
N ALA A 10 -25.78 26.00 -17.14
CA ALA A 10 -25.69 25.65 -15.73
C ALA A 10 -25.40 24.16 -15.50
N ALA A 11 -26.09 23.26 -16.20
CA ALA A 11 -25.87 21.81 -16.07
C ALA A 11 -24.46 21.40 -16.52
N ARG A 12 -23.96 21.99 -17.60
CA ARG A 12 -22.57 21.74 -18.04
C ARG A 12 -21.54 22.28 -17.05
N ASN A 13 -21.77 23.45 -16.46
CA ASN A 13 -20.88 24.05 -15.47
C ASN A 13 -20.82 23.21 -14.17
N THR A 14 -21.96 22.69 -13.72
CA THR A 14 -22.01 21.79 -12.55
C THR A 14 -21.28 20.48 -12.81
N GLU A 15 -21.47 19.84 -13.97
CA GLU A 15 -20.71 18.63 -14.29
C GLU A 15 -19.21 18.92 -14.38
N TYR A 16 -18.81 20.01 -15.05
CA TYR A 16 -17.41 20.41 -15.13
C TYR A 16 -16.80 20.60 -13.73
N ALA A 17 -17.51 21.28 -12.84
CA ALA A 17 -17.07 21.45 -11.45
C ALA A 17 -16.96 20.11 -10.71
N ASN A 18 -17.92 19.20 -10.85
CA ASN A 18 -17.90 17.87 -10.23
C ASN A 18 -16.75 17.01 -10.77
N ARG A 19 -16.48 17.04 -12.08
CA ARG A 19 -15.36 16.31 -12.70
C ARG A 19 -14.03 16.86 -12.26
N MET A 20 -13.92 18.19 -12.18
CA MET A 20 -12.73 18.86 -11.68
C MET A 20 -12.51 18.56 -10.19
N ALA A 21 -13.58 18.50 -9.39
CA ALA A 21 -13.53 18.12 -7.98
C ALA A 21 -13.12 16.66 -7.81
N ALA A 22 -13.70 15.73 -8.58
CA ALA A 22 -13.32 14.32 -8.57
C ALA A 22 -11.85 14.11 -8.97
N PHE A 23 -11.36 14.84 -9.98
CA PHE A 23 -9.95 14.81 -10.37
C PHE A 23 -9.01 15.33 -9.25
N ARG A 24 -9.48 16.31 -8.46
CA ARG A 24 -8.74 16.87 -7.31
C ARG A 24 -8.89 16.05 -6.02
N THR A 25 -9.84 15.13 -5.97
CA THR A 25 -10.13 14.37 -4.75
C THR A 25 -9.07 13.30 -4.59
N GLN A 26 -8.26 13.44 -3.54
CA GLN A 26 -7.28 12.43 -3.16
C GLN A 26 -7.98 11.32 -2.36
N THR A 27 -7.56 10.08 -2.59
CA THR A 27 -8.00 8.96 -1.75
C THR A 27 -7.62 9.24 -0.30
N ALA A 28 -8.58 9.12 0.61
CA ALA A 28 -8.31 9.30 2.03
C ALA A 28 -7.27 8.27 2.51
N THR A 29 -6.33 8.69 3.35
CA THR A 29 -5.27 7.83 3.90
C THR A 29 -5.84 6.58 4.57
N THR A 30 -6.96 6.71 5.29
CA THR A 30 -7.67 5.60 5.92
C THR A 30 -8.17 4.56 4.91
N SER A 31 -8.59 4.99 3.72
CA SER A 31 -9.01 4.08 2.65
C SER A 31 -7.81 3.35 2.05
N MET A 32 -6.67 4.04 1.90
CA MET A 32 -5.42 3.41 1.45
C MET A 32 -4.92 2.38 2.47
N ASP A 33 -4.94 2.72 3.76
CA ASP A 33 -4.55 1.83 4.85
C ASP A 33 -5.43 0.57 4.88
N SER A 34 -6.75 0.73 4.75
CA SER A 34 -7.69 -0.40 4.68
C SER A 34 -7.43 -1.30 3.48
N GLN A 35 -7.21 -0.72 2.29
CA GLN A 35 -6.89 -1.48 1.08
C GLN A 35 -5.58 -2.25 1.22
N LEU A 36 -4.55 -1.63 1.80
CA LEU A 36 -3.28 -2.29 2.09
C LEU A 36 -3.50 -3.52 2.98
N GLN A 37 -4.18 -3.37 4.12
CA GLN A 37 -4.41 -4.49 5.03
C GLN A 37 -5.23 -5.60 4.38
N GLN A 38 -6.22 -5.26 3.55
CA GLN A 38 -7.03 -6.23 2.82
C GLN A 38 -6.17 -7.08 1.88
N ILE A 39 -5.32 -6.45 1.06
CA ILE A 39 -4.45 -7.16 0.12
C ILE A 39 -3.44 -8.04 0.87
N CYS A 40 -2.83 -7.53 1.95
CA CYS A 40 -1.91 -8.32 2.75
C CYS A 40 -2.61 -9.50 3.42
N GLY A 41 -3.86 -9.34 3.85
CA GLY A 41 -4.68 -10.44 4.36
C GLY A 41 -4.91 -11.54 3.33
N LEU A 42 -5.26 -11.17 2.10
CA LEU A 42 -5.44 -12.11 0.99
C LEU A 42 -4.14 -12.86 0.66
N ALA A 43 -3.03 -12.14 0.56
CA ALA A 43 -1.72 -12.74 0.30
C ALA A 43 -1.34 -13.76 1.38
N LYS A 44 -1.47 -13.37 2.66
CA LYS A 44 -1.21 -14.28 3.79
C LYS A 44 -2.15 -15.48 3.78
N GLY A 45 -3.42 -15.30 3.43
CA GLY A 45 -4.40 -16.38 3.29
C GLY A 45 -4.06 -17.39 2.20
N GLN A 46 -3.28 -16.99 1.20
CA GLN A 46 -2.76 -17.88 0.15
C GLN A 46 -1.40 -18.50 0.49
N GLY A 47 -0.91 -18.33 1.71
CA GLY A 47 0.39 -18.85 2.12
C GLY A 47 1.59 -18.04 1.62
N VAL A 48 1.37 -16.82 1.09
CA VAL A 48 2.44 -15.92 0.68
C VAL A 48 3.10 -15.29 1.91
N ILE A 49 4.44 -15.39 1.98
CA ILE A 49 5.23 -14.71 3.01
C ILE A 49 5.44 -13.25 2.59
N VAL A 50 4.91 -12.33 3.38
CA VAL A 50 4.99 -10.89 3.17
C VAL A 50 6.06 -10.30 4.07
N TYR A 51 7.11 -9.76 3.45
CA TYR A 51 8.16 -8.98 4.11
C TYR A 51 7.85 -7.49 4.00
N GLY A 52 7.80 -6.78 5.14
CA GLY A 52 7.52 -5.35 5.19
C GLY A 52 8.78 -4.56 5.56
N ILE A 53 9.14 -3.57 4.74
CA ILE A 53 10.24 -2.64 5.03
C ILE A 53 9.65 -1.24 5.19
N ALA A 54 9.64 -0.72 6.41
CA ALA A 54 9.31 0.66 6.68
C ALA A 54 10.57 1.52 6.52
N PHE A 55 10.76 2.10 5.33
CA PHE A 55 11.89 2.97 5.05
C PHE A 55 11.52 4.43 5.33
N GLU A 56 12.14 5.02 6.35
CA GLU A 56 11.93 6.43 6.75
C GLU A 56 10.44 6.80 6.89
N ALA A 57 9.62 5.81 7.26
CA ALA A 57 8.18 5.95 7.30
C ALA A 57 7.72 6.65 8.60
N PRO A 58 6.68 7.52 8.53
CA PRO A 58 6.05 8.05 9.73
C PRO A 58 5.37 6.93 10.53
N THR A 59 4.99 7.23 11.78
CA THR A 59 4.41 6.24 12.72
C THR A 59 3.25 5.45 12.12
N ASN A 60 2.34 6.09 11.37
CA ASN A 60 1.25 5.38 10.71
C ASN A 60 1.78 4.37 9.69
N GLY A 61 2.68 4.79 8.80
CA GLY A 61 3.27 3.89 7.79
C GLY A 61 4.01 2.71 8.40
N GLN A 62 4.76 2.92 9.48
CA GLN A 62 5.40 1.83 10.23
C GLN A 62 4.38 0.82 10.77
N THR A 63 3.28 1.31 11.36
CA THR A 63 2.20 0.46 11.86
C THR A 63 1.54 -0.34 10.74
N GLN A 64 1.21 0.31 9.62
CA GLN A 64 0.56 -0.37 8.50
C GLN A 64 1.46 -1.45 7.87
N ILE A 65 2.74 -1.15 7.67
CA ILE A 65 3.71 -2.10 7.10
C ILE A 65 3.97 -3.27 8.07
N ARG A 66 4.03 -2.99 9.38
CA ARG A 66 4.16 -4.04 10.40
C ARG A 66 2.97 -4.99 10.39
N ASN A 67 1.75 -4.47 10.32
CA ASN A 67 0.53 -5.28 10.30
C ASN A 67 0.36 -6.08 8.99
N CYS A 68 0.86 -5.54 7.89
CA CYS A 68 0.87 -6.22 6.59
C CYS A 68 1.86 -7.40 6.55
N SER A 69 2.97 -7.31 7.29
CA SER A 69 4.01 -8.36 7.35
C SER A 69 3.46 -9.67 7.93
N THR A 70 4.00 -10.83 7.49
CA THR A 70 3.52 -12.15 7.94
C THR A 70 3.77 -12.40 9.43
N SER A 71 4.89 -11.93 9.97
CA SER A 71 5.16 -11.94 11.41
C SER A 71 6.11 -10.80 11.79
N ALA A 72 6.33 -10.60 13.09
CA ALA A 72 7.27 -9.60 13.59
C ALA A 72 8.71 -9.79 13.05
N ALA A 73 9.10 -11.04 12.75
CA ALA A 73 10.41 -11.35 12.16
C ALA A 73 10.52 -10.96 10.66
N HIS A 74 9.39 -10.72 9.98
CA HIS A 74 9.34 -10.30 8.58
C HIS A 74 9.23 -8.78 8.41
N TYR A 75 9.24 -8.04 9.53
CA TYR A 75 9.18 -6.58 9.54
C TYR A 75 10.56 -5.98 9.77
N PHE A 76 10.91 -4.99 8.95
CA PHE A 76 12.16 -4.23 9.05
C PHE A 76 11.85 -2.73 9.12
N ASN A 77 12.40 -2.06 10.14
CA ASN A 77 12.45 -0.61 10.18
C ASN A 77 13.83 -0.17 9.68
N ALA A 78 13.89 0.55 8.58
CA ALA A 78 15.13 0.95 7.95
C ALA A 78 15.21 2.47 7.77
N SER A 79 16.41 3.02 7.98
CA SER A 79 16.74 4.42 7.66
C SER A 79 18.08 4.52 6.93
N GLY A 80 18.20 5.47 6.01
CA GLY A 80 19.43 5.69 5.23
C GLY A 80 20.05 4.40 4.64
N LEU A 81 21.30 4.12 5.00
CA LEU A 81 22.05 2.96 4.48
C LEU A 81 21.55 1.60 5.00
N GLN A 82 20.70 1.58 6.03
CA GLN A 82 20.19 0.34 6.62
C GLN A 82 19.24 -0.42 5.67
N ILE A 83 18.73 0.24 4.62
CA ILE A 83 17.91 -0.43 3.60
C ILE A 83 18.67 -1.58 2.92
N ARG A 84 19.98 -1.40 2.67
CA ARG A 84 20.84 -2.48 2.12
C ARG A 84 21.00 -3.64 3.07
N THR A 85 20.94 -3.38 4.38
CA THR A 85 21.01 -4.41 5.42
C THR A 85 19.69 -5.17 5.51
N ALA A 86 18.55 -4.48 5.44
CA ALA A 86 17.22 -5.11 5.40
C ALA A 86 17.09 -6.08 4.21
N PHE A 87 17.44 -5.64 2.99
CA PHE A 87 17.41 -6.52 1.82
C PHE A 87 18.37 -7.72 1.92
N ARG A 88 19.58 -7.53 2.48
CA ARG A 88 20.51 -8.64 2.72
C ARG A 88 19.98 -9.66 3.72
N ALA A 89 19.34 -9.20 4.81
CA ALA A 89 18.72 -10.09 5.79
C ALA A 89 17.59 -10.92 5.17
N ILE A 90 16.74 -10.32 4.34
CA ILE A 90 15.69 -11.04 3.61
C ILE A 90 16.30 -12.09 2.67
N ALA A 91 17.32 -11.71 1.89
CA ALA A 91 18.01 -12.64 0.99
C ALA A 91 18.62 -13.84 1.73
N SER A 92 19.21 -13.61 2.91
CA SER A 92 19.76 -14.68 3.75
C SER A 92 18.68 -15.61 4.31
N ASN A 93 17.53 -15.08 4.72
CA ASN A 93 16.41 -15.92 5.19
C ASN A 93 15.89 -16.81 4.06
N ILE A 94 15.75 -16.26 2.85
CA ILE A 94 15.28 -17.01 1.68
C ILE A 94 16.31 -18.08 1.27
N SER A 95 17.62 -17.78 1.31
CA SER A 95 18.65 -18.76 0.93
C SER A 95 18.76 -19.91 1.94
N GLN A 96 18.58 -19.64 3.23
CA GLN A 96 18.57 -20.69 4.27
C GLN A 96 17.42 -21.67 4.09
N LEU A 97 16.22 -21.20 3.73
CA LEU A 97 15.06 -22.07 3.45
C LEU A 97 15.29 -23.04 2.27
N ARG A 98 16.23 -22.73 1.37
CA ARG A 98 16.61 -23.61 0.24
C ARG A 98 17.71 -24.61 0.57
N LEU A 99 18.43 -24.43 1.68
CA LEU A 99 19.55 -25.29 2.09
C LEU A 99 19.13 -26.40 3.06
N THR A 100 17.96 -26.25 3.71
CA THR A 100 17.41 -27.23 4.65
C THR A 100 16.38 -28.18 4.04
N GLN A 101 16.32 -28.27 2.70
CA GLN A 101 15.51 -29.22 1.94
C GLN A 101 16.39 -29.99 0.97
#